data_AF-A0A7V9T8T9-F1
#
_entry.id   AF-A0A7V9T8T9-F1
#
_cell.length_a   1.000
_cell.length_b   1.000
_cell.length_c   1.000
_cell.angle_alpha   90.00
_cell.angle_beta   90.00
_cell.angle_gamma   90.00
#
_symmetry.space_group_name_H-M   'P 1'
#
loop_
_entity.id
_entity.type
_entity.pdbx_description
1 polymer ?
#
loop_
_entity_poly.entity_id
_entity_poly.type
_entity_poly.pdbx_seq_one_letter_code
_entity_poly.pdbx_strand_id
1 'polypeptide(L)'
;MTRLLAPVVLLTAVLLGACAEAERAVSDAGSEAATKAGCSVAQAAVGEVRQQVDGITSEIKADPEAAGLELTAAREALGAAEKQVTGETQEQLARAGAAIDDLRAEATAVADGANVDDQALRAAQEEYGDAAEQLTGLC
;
A
#
# COMPACT_ATOMS: atom_id res chain seq x y z
N MET A 1 26.18 -23.03 69.27
CA MET A 1 25.29 -22.14 68.50
C MET A 1 25.65 -22.31 67.03
N THR A 2 24.79 -23.00 66.29
CA THR A 2 25.10 -23.59 64.97
C THR A 2 24.06 -23.09 63.97
N ARG A 3 24.53 -22.56 62.82
CA ARG A 3 23.97 -22.66 61.43
C ARG A 3 24.55 -21.50 60.60
N LEU A 4 25.63 -21.75 59.85
CA LEU A 4 25.66 -22.19 58.44
C LEU A 4 25.19 -21.09 57.46
N LEU A 5 26.18 -20.45 56.85
CA LEU A 5 26.10 -19.84 55.51
C LEU A 5 25.64 -20.89 54.50
N ALA A 6 24.64 -20.59 53.67
CA ALA A 6 24.48 -21.21 52.36
C ALA A 6 23.57 -20.36 51.42
N PRO A 7 23.88 -20.35 50.11
CA PRO A 7 23.40 -19.40 49.12
C PRO A 7 22.09 -19.85 48.45
N VAL A 8 21.25 -18.91 48.02
CA VAL A 8 20.18 -19.19 47.06
C VAL A 8 20.68 -18.81 45.67
N VAL A 9 21.41 -19.75 45.07
CA VAL A 9 21.62 -19.84 43.64
C VAL A 9 20.96 -21.15 43.21
N LEU A 10 20.24 -21.09 42.08
CA LEU A 10 19.64 -22.17 41.27
C LEU A 10 18.16 -22.50 41.51
N LEU A 11 17.35 -22.07 40.54
CA LEU A 11 16.25 -22.78 39.83
C LEU A 11 15.58 -21.70 38.95
N THR A 12 15.65 -21.67 37.61
CA THR A 12 15.63 -22.78 36.65
C THR A 12 16.07 -22.29 35.26
N ALA A 13 17.11 -22.92 34.74
CA ALA A 13 17.56 -22.87 33.36
C ALA A 13 16.58 -23.63 32.43
N VAL A 14 15.46 -23.01 32.05
CA VAL A 14 14.51 -23.51 31.03
C VAL A 14 14.33 -22.48 29.88
N LEU A 15 15.22 -21.50 29.74
CA LEU A 15 15.00 -20.32 28.89
C LEU A 15 15.76 -20.31 27.55
N LEU A 16 16.22 -21.44 27.03
CA LEU A 16 17.00 -21.47 25.77
C LEU A 16 16.37 -22.31 24.65
N GLY A 17 15.34 -23.12 24.94
CA GLY A 17 14.50 -23.76 23.93
C GLY A 17 13.20 -22.99 23.66
N ALA A 18 12.60 -22.44 24.72
CA ALA A 18 11.33 -21.70 24.69
C ALA A 18 11.40 -20.29 24.08
N CYS A 19 12.60 -19.74 23.88
CA CYS A 19 12.76 -18.45 23.21
C CYS A 19 12.50 -18.56 21.71
N ALA A 20 12.80 -19.70 21.07
CA ALA A 20 12.51 -19.87 19.65
C ALA A 20 10.99 -19.95 19.37
N GLU A 21 10.19 -20.49 20.30
CA GLU A 21 8.72 -20.44 20.17
C GLU A 21 8.14 -19.07 20.54
N ALA A 22 8.69 -18.37 21.54
CA ALA A 22 8.26 -17.01 21.89
C ALA A 22 8.65 -15.96 20.83
N GLU A 23 9.83 -16.09 20.24
CA GLU A 23 10.30 -15.25 19.12
C GLU A 23 9.52 -15.55 17.83
N ARG A 24 9.11 -16.81 17.60
CA ARG A 24 8.17 -17.15 16.51
C ARG A 24 6.79 -16.58 16.77
N ALA A 25 6.25 -16.68 17.99
CA ALA A 25 4.95 -16.11 18.32
C ALA A 25 4.95 -14.57 18.26
N VAL A 26 6.04 -13.91 18.64
CA VAL A 26 6.24 -12.46 18.48
C VAL A 26 6.46 -12.07 17.02
N SER A 27 7.20 -12.87 16.23
CA SER A 27 7.39 -12.62 14.80
C SER A 27 6.10 -12.82 14.01
N ASP A 28 5.30 -13.83 14.33
CA ASP A 28 4.02 -14.10 13.68
C ASP A 28 2.99 -13.04 14.07
N ALA A 29 2.82 -12.74 15.37
CA ALA A 29 1.92 -11.68 15.82
C ALA A 29 2.36 -10.29 15.32
N GLY A 30 3.68 -10.04 15.25
CA GLY A 30 4.25 -8.83 14.68
C GLY A 30 4.06 -8.75 13.17
N SER A 31 4.17 -9.87 12.45
CA SER A 31 3.93 -9.94 11.01
C SER A 31 2.45 -9.74 10.69
N GLU A 32 1.54 -10.35 11.43
CA GLU A 32 0.10 -10.14 11.27
C GLU A 32 -0.31 -8.69 11.57
N ALA A 33 0.26 -8.08 12.61
CA ALA A 33 0.02 -6.67 12.93
C ALA A 33 0.61 -5.73 11.86
N ALA A 34 1.81 -6.04 11.36
CA ALA A 34 2.45 -5.29 10.28
C ALA A 34 1.67 -5.40 8.97
N THR A 35 1.20 -6.60 8.61
CA THR A 35 0.33 -6.83 7.45
C THR A 35 -0.97 -6.05 7.57
N LYS A 36 -1.64 -6.07 8.73
CA LYS A 36 -2.86 -5.28 8.95
C LYS A 36 -2.62 -3.77 8.87
N ALA A 37 -1.53 -3.29 9.43
CA ALA A 37 -1.16 -1.88 9.35
C ALA A 37 -0.87 -1.47 7.90
N GLY A 38 -0.10 -2.29 7.17
CA GLY A 38 0.19 -2.10 5.75
C GLY A 38 -1.08 -2.09 4.90
N CYS A 39 -2.01 -3.02 5.16
CA CYS A 39 -3.30 -3.10 4.51
C CYS A 39 -4.16 -1.85 4.74
N SER A 40 -4.21 -1.34 5.96
CA SER A 40 -4.94 -0.10 6.28
C SER A 40 -4.37 1.10 5.51
N VAL A 41 -3.03 1.23 5.45
CA VAL A 41 -2.36 2.29 4.68
C VAL A 41 -2.62 2.15 3.18
N ALA A 42 -2.55 0.93 2.64
CA ALA A 42 -2.81 0.65 1.23
C ALA A 42 -4.26 0.99 0.87
N GLN A 43 -5.24 0.51 1.64
CA GLN A 43 -6.65 0.81 1.41
C GLN A 43 -6.95 2.31 1.53
N ALA A 44 -6.35 3.01 2.49
CA ALA A 44 -6.52 4.45 2.63
C ALA A 44 -5.97 5.21 1.42
N ALA A 45 -4.75 4.89 0.99
CA ALA A 45 -4.12 5.54 -0.16
C ALA A 45 -4.94 5.32 -1.45
N VAL A 46 -5.40 4.09 -1.68
CA VAL A 46 -6.21 3.77 -2.86
C VAL A 46 -7.63 4.35 -2.76
N GLY A 47 -8.23 4.37 -1.57
CA GLY A 47 -9.54 4.99 -1.37
C GLY A 47 -9.53 6.50 -1.63
N GLU A 48 -8.47 7.19 -1.18
CA GLU A 48 -8.28 8.63 -1.41
C GLU A 48 -8.08 8.94 -2.90
N VAL A 49 -7.24 8.15 -3.58
CA VAL A 49 -6.99 8.34 -5.01
C VAL A 49 -8.18 7.94 -5.88
N ARG A 50 -9.01 6.95 -5.49
CA ARG A 50 -10.23 6.59 -6.22
C ARG A 50 -11.17 7.77 -6.41
N GLN A 51 -11.34 8.59 -5.38
CA GLN A 51 -12.18 9.79 -5.46
C GLN A 51 -11.66 10.81 -6.48
N GLN A 52 -10.34 10.89 -6.67
CA GLN A 52 -9.70 11.75 -7.65
C GLN A 52 -9.86 11.17 -9.07
N VAL A 53 -9.66 9.86 -9.21
CA VAL A 53 -9.76 9.14 -10.50
C VAL A 53 -11.16 9.20 -11.11
N ASP A 54 -12.23 9.15 -10.30
CA ASP A 54 -13.62 9.19 -10.80
C ASP A 54 -13.95 10.51 -11.55
N GLY A 55 -13.31 11.62 -11.16
CA GLY A 55 -13.50 12.94 -11.77
C GLY A 55 -12.53 13.27 -12.90
N ILE A 56 -11.40 12.57 -12.97
CA ILE A 56 -10.22 13.02 -13.72
C ILE A 56 -10.46 13.12 -15.23
N THR A 57 -11.35 12.32 -15.82
CA THR A 57 -11.69 12.42 -17.25
C THR A 57 -12.23 13.79 -17.62
N SER A 58 -13.08 14.38 -16.77
CA SER A 58 -13.65 15.70 -17.04
C SER A 58 -12.58 16.78 -16.90
N GLU A 59 -11.64 16.57 -15.99
CA GLU A 59 -10.55 17.49 -15.73
C GLU A 59 -9.49 17.45 -16.83
N ILE A 60 -9.08 16.27 -17.31
CA ILE A 60 -8.18 16.12 -18.47
C ILE A 60 -8.72 16.86 -19.69
N LYS A 61 -10.04 16.85 -19.90
CA LYS A 61 -10.70 17.56 -21.00
C LYS A 61 -10.72 19.07 -20.82
N ALA A 62 -10.76 19.56 -19.58
CA ALA A 62 -10.92 20.97 -19.24
C ALA A 62 -9.58 21.67 -19.01
N ASP A 63 -8.69 21.03 -18.26
CA ASP A 63 -7.36 21.49 -17.86
C ASP A 63 -6.41 20.27 -17.72
N PRO A 64 -5.80 19.81 -18.83
CA PRO A 64 -4.92 18.64 -18.81
C PRO A 64 -3.65 18.84 -18.00
N GLU A 65 -3.15 20.07 -17.85
CA GLU A 65 -1.96 20.36 -17.04
C GLU A 65 -2.27 20.19 -15.55
N ALA A 66 -3.39 20.74 -15.08
CA ALA A 66 -3.86 20.55 -13.71
C ALA A 66 -4.09 19.06 -13.40
N ALA A 67 -4.81 18.35 -14.28
CA ALA A 67 -5.04 16.91 -14.14
C ALA A 67 -3.72 16.12 -14.03
N GLY A 68 -2.71 16.47 -14.83
CA GLY A 68 -1.39 15.84 -14.78
C GLY A 68 -0.66 16.04 -13.44
N LEU A 69 -0.81 17.20 -12.82
CA LEU A 69 -0.25 17.48 -11.48
C LEU A 69 -0.96 16.68 -10.39
N GLU A 70 -2.29 16.64 -10.41
CA GLU A 70 -3.07 15.85 -9.45
C GLU A 70 -2.74 14.36 -9.53
N LEU A 71 -2.70 13.81 -10.75
CA LEU A 71 -2.32 12.42 -10.97
C LEU A 71 -0.86 12.14 -10.56
N THR A 72 0.04 13.13 -10.67
CA THR A 72 1.41 12.98 -10.16
C THR A 72 1.42 12.84 -8.63
N ALA A 73 0.65 13.67 -7.92
CA ALA A 73 0.50 13.56 -6.47
C ALA A 73 -0.13 12.22 -6.06
N ALA A 74 -1.15 11.77 -6.79
CA ALA A 74 -1.77 10.47 -6.58
C ALA A 74 -0.75 9.32 -6.76
N ARG A 75 0.08 9.38 -7.80
CA ARG A 75 1.13 8.37 -8.06
C ARG A 75 2.15 8.32 -6.93
N GLU A 76 2.54 9.47 -6.40
CA GLU A 76 3.47 9.57 -5.27
C GLU A 76 2.88 8.99 -3.99
N ALA A 77 1.60 9.28 -3.69
CA ALA A 77 0.89 8.72 -2.55
C ALA A 77 0.83 7.17 -2.62
N LEU A 78 0.48 6.62 -3.77
CA LEU A 78 0.47 5.18 -4.01
C LEU A 78 1.89 4.58 -3.87
N GLY A 79 2.91 5.23 -4.42
CA GLY A 79 4.30 4.78 -4.31
C GLY A 79 4.84 4.83 -2.88
N ALA A 80 4.33 5.72 -2.03
CA ALA A 80 4.67 5.76 -0.61
C ALA A 80 3.99 4.63 0.17
N ALA A 81 2.76 4.27 -0.18
CA ALA A 81 2.06 3.10 0.38
C ALA A 81 2.72 1.79 -0.08
N GLU A 82 3.11 1.69 -1.36
CA GLU A 82 3.75 0.52 -1.96
C GLU A 82 5.02 0.11 -1.22
N LYS A 83 5.84 1.08 -0.80
CA LYS A 83 7.09 0.85 -0.05
C LYS A 83 6.87 0.29 1.36
N GLN A 84 5.65 0.37 1.89
CA GLN A 84 5.31 -0.06 3.25
C GLN A 84 4.67 -1.46 3.30
N VAL A 85 4.37 -2.04 2.14
CA VAL A 85 3.74 -3.36 2.01
C VAL A 85 4.61 -4.28 1.17
N THR A 86 4.29 -5.57 1.19
CA THR A 86 4.98 -6.60 0.40
C THR A 86 3.98 -7.58 -0.19
N GLY A 87 4.45 -8.40 -1.13
CA GLY A 87 3.63 -9.46 -1.73
C GLY A 87 2.49 -8.92 -2.57
N GLU A 88 1.34 -9.58 -2.52
CA GLU A 88 0.20 -9.29 -3.40
C GLU A 88 -0.36 -7.88 -3.21
N THR A 89 -0.40 -7.35 -1.98
CA THR A 89 -0.78 -5.96 -1.70
C THR A 89 0.13 -4.97 -2.43
N GLN A 90 1.43 -5.23 -2.47
CA GLN A 90 2.39 -4.41 -3.19
C GLN A 90 2.16 -4.46 -4.70
N GLU A 91 1.90 -5.66 -5.24
CA GLU A 91 1.62 -5.85 -6.66
C GLU A 91 0.36 -5.09 -7.10
N GLN A 92 -0.69 -5.10 -6.29
CA GLN A 92 -1.92 -4.36 -6.59
C GLN A 92 -1.72 -2.84 -6.48
N LEU A 93 -0.92 -2.35 -5.53
CA LEU A 93 -0.56 -0.92 -5.48
C LEU A 93 0.27 -0.50 -6.70
N ALA A 94 1.17 -1.35 -7.17
CA ALA A 94 1.94 -1.11 -8.38
C ALA A 94 1.04 -1.05 -9.62
N ARG A 95 0.05 -1.94 -9.74
CA ARG A 95 -0.97 -1.91 -10.80
C ARG A 95 -1.80 -0.63 -10.75
N ALA A 96 -2.31 -0.27 -9.58
CA ALA A 96 -3.02 1.00 -9.40
C ALA A 96 -2.14 2.19 -9.80
N GLY A 97 -0.85 2.18 -9.44
CA GLY A 97 0.12 3.18 -9.85
C GLY A 97 0.33 3.26 -11.37
N ALA A 98 0.38 2.12 -12.06
CA ALA A 98 0.50 2.07 -13.52
C ALA A 98 -0.73 2.66 -14.22
N ALA A 99 -1.93 2.36 -13.72
CA ALA A 99 -3.16 2.97 -14.23
C ALA A 99 -3.17 4.50 -14.08
N ILE A 100 -2.64 5.03 -12.96
CA ILE A 100 -2.43 6.49 -12.80
C ILE A 100 -1.42 7.02 -13.82
N ASP A 101 -0.34 6.29 -14.09
CA ASP A 101 0.67 6.69 -15.09
C ASP A 101 0.08 6.71 -16.52
N ASP A 102 -0.84 5.81 -16.85
CA ASP A 102 -1.58 5.83 -18.13
C ASP A 102 -2.49 7.06 -18.24
N LEU A 103 -3.22 7.41 -17.18
CA LEU A 103 -4.02 8.65 -17.13
C LEU A 103 -3.14 9.90 -17.28
N ARG A 104 -1.93 9.91 -16.71
CA ARG A 104 -0.96 11.02 -16.85
C ARG A 104 -0.44 11.14 -18.27
N ALA A 105 -0.18 10.01 -18.92
CA ALA A 105 0.25 9.98 -20.31
C ALA A 105 -0.83 10.60 -21.21
N GLU A 106 -2.10 10.25 -20.98
CA GLU A 106 -3.22 10.84 -21.70
C GLU A 106 -3.36 12.34 -21.43
N ALA A 107 -3.29 12.78 -20.16
CA ALA A 107 -3.29 14.19 -19.81
C ALA A 107 -2.18 14.97 -20.53
N THR A 108 -0.97 14.42 -20.57
CA THR A 108 0.18 15.02 -21.27
C THR A 108 -0.07 15.09 -22.78
N ALA A 109 -0.58 14.02 -23.40
CA ALA A 109 -0.88 14.01 -24.82
C ALA A 109 -1.92 15.08 -25.18
N VAL A 110 -2.97 15.23 -24.37
CA VAL A 110 -4.01 16.25 -24.57
C VAL A 110 -3.45 17.67 -24.38
N ALA A 111 -2.59 17.89 -23.38
CA ALA A 111 -1.86 19.16 -23.21
C ALA A 111 -1.00 19.51 -24.43
N ASP A 112 -0.37 18.49 -25.06
CA ASP A 112 0.41 18.63 -26.29
C ASP A 112 -0.46 18.81 -27.56
N GLY A 113 -1.78 18.84 -27.41
CA GLY A 113 -2.74 19.10 -28.49
C GLY A 113 -3.33 17.85 -29.15
N ALA A 114 -3.15 16.67 -28.58
CA ALA A 114 -3.87 15.47 -29.01
C ALA A 114 -5.37 15.58 -28.67
N ASN A 115 -6.17 14.79 -29.40
CA ASN A 115 -7.56 14.59 -28.99
C ASN A 115 -7.60 13.57 -27.86
N VAL A 116 -8.56 13.77 -26.95
CA VAL A 116 -8.80 12.86 -25.83
C VAL A 116 -9.25 11.49 -26.32
N ASP A 117 -8.56 10.44 -25.88
CA ASP A 117 -8.96 9.04 -26.05
C ASP A 117 -9.82 8.58 -24.87
N ASP A 118 -11.14 8.72 -25.03
CA ASP A 118 -12.13 8.29 -24.04
C ASP A 118 -12.07 6.79 -23.72
N GLN A 119 -11.58 5.95 -24.64
CA GLN A 119 -11.42 4.53 -24.40
C GLN A 119 -10.21 4.25 -23.53
N ALA A 120 -9.08 4.93 -23.80
CA ALA A 120 -7.89 4.83 -22.97
C ALA A 120 -8.15 5.32 -21.54
N LEU A 121 -8.83 6.46 -21.37
CA LEU A 121 -9.20 6.98 -20.05
C LEU A 121 -10.07 5.99 -19.27
N ARG A 122 -11.10 5.43 -19.92
CA ARG A 122 -11.97 4.45 -19.25
C ARG A 122 -11.22 3.18 -18.86
N ALA A 123 -10.37 2.67 -19.76
CA ALA A 123 -9.59 1.47 -19.48
C ALA A 123 -8.65 1.66 -18.29
N ALA A 124 -7.98 2.81 -18.19
CA ALA A 124 -7.13 3.12 -17.05
C ALA A 124 -7.94 3.31 -15.75
N GLN A 125 -9.11 3.92 -15.80
CA GLN A 125 -10.02 4.02 -14.65
C GLN A 125 -10.51 2.65 -14.17
N GLU A 126 -10.86 1.76 -15.11
CA GLU A 126 -11.28 0.39 -14.82
C GLU A 126 -10.13 -0.41 -14.19
N GLU A 127 -8.92 -0.36 -14.74
CA GLU A 127 -7.74 -1.03 -14.17
C GLU A 127 -7.44 -0.52 -12.75
N TYR A 128 -7.53 0.79 -12.53
CA TYR A 128 -7.39 1.37 -11.19
C TYR A 128 -8.46 0.84 -10.23
N GLY A 129 -9.73 0.83 -10.66
CA GLY A 129 -10.86 0.33 -9.88
C GLY A 129 -10.71 -1.15 -9.52
N ASP A 130 -10.29 -1.99 -10.47
CA ASP A 130 -10.06 -3.42 -10.28
C ASP A 130 -8.90 -3.68 -9.31
N ALA A 131 -7.79 -2.95 -9.44
CA ALA A 131 -6.68 -3.03 -8.49
C ALA A 131 -7.11 -2.63 -7.07
N ALA A 132 -7.94 -1.59 -6.96
CA ALA A 132 -8.49 -1.13 -5.67
C ALA A 132 -9.43 -2.14 -5.02
N GLU A 133 -10.29 -2.78 -5.82
CA GLU A 133 -11.20 -3.81 -5.34
C GLU A 133 -10.44 -5.07 -4.91
N GLN A 134 -9.42 -5.48 -5.67
CA GLN A 134 -8.55 -6.59 -5.27
C GLN A 134 -7.80 -6.28 -3.97
N LEU A 135 -7.26 -5.07 -3.80
CA LEU A 135 -6.66 -4.64 -2.54
C LEU A 135 -7.62 -4.73 -1.35
N THR A 136 -8.88 -4.37 -1.58
CA THR A 136 -9.92 -4.48 -0.55
C THR A 136 -10.21 -5.94 -0.21
N GLY A 137 -10.19 -6.84 -1.20
CA GLY A 137 -10.39 -8.28 -1.01
C GLY A 137 -9.23 -8.98 -0.29
N LEU A 138 -8.02 -8.43 -0.35
CA LEU A 138 -6.81 -9.01 0.25
C LEU A 138 -6.61 -8.70 1.75
N CYS A 139 -7.32 -7.72 2.32
CA CYS A 139 -6.88 -7.00 3.53
C CYS A 139 -7.76 -7.12 4.81
#